data_AF-A0A5C5YRS8-F1
#
_entry.id   AF-A0A5C5YRS8-F1
#
_cell.length_a   1.000
_cell.length_b   1.000
_cell.length_c   1.000
_cell.angle_alpha   90.00
_cell.angle_beta   90.00
_cell.angle_gamma   90.00
#
_symmetry.space_group_name_H-M   'P 1'
#
loop_
_entity.id
_entity.type
_entity.pdbx_description
1 polymer ?
#
loop_
_entity_poly.entity_id
_entity_poly.type
_entity_poly.pdbx_seq_one_letter_code
_entity_poly.pdbx_strand_id
1 'polypeptide(L)'
;MSEATPPPHDDEPNPYQSPQADDSPAAGEAPSGAFESLYMAVALGATLVGVAISPGVGILIGLVAIPVMIRSLMLFRGRERRGLATSRGKKVGFIASSTMAAIGIYLMLTAFFAAWLFFGFYSGIVAVCGSGPRETPLNVTLFLLLGLGALLTGGWLSLKVIRTRWQEDVEAEDKAANRPPD
;
A
#
# COMPACT_ATOMS: atom_id res chain seq x y z
N MET A 1 19.71 -67.38 -31.05
CA MET A 1 18.93 -66.28 -31.64
C MET A 1 19.17 -65.07 -30.75
N SER A 2 20.05 -64.17 -31.18
CA SER A 2 20.35 -62.95 -30.43
C SER A 2 19.35 -61.88 -30.84
N GLU A 3 18.49 -61.47 -29.90
CA GLU A 3 17.62 -60.30 -30.04
C GLU A 3 18.50 -59.06 -30.13
N ALA A 4 18.42 -58.37 -31.27
CA ALA A 4 19.12 -57.12 -31.50
C ALA A 4 18.43 -56.03 -30.67
N THR A 5 19.14 -55.51 -29.67
CA THR A 5 18.72 -54.34 -28.91
C THR A 5 18.59 -53.15 -29.86
N PRO A 6 17.40 -52.51 -29.97
CA PRO A 6 17.24 -51.35 -30.84
C PRO A 6 18.14 -50.21 -30.36
N PRO A 7 18.65 -49.38 -31.30
CA PRO A 7 19.50 -48.26 -30.96
C PRO A 7 18.77 -47.27 -30.03
N PRO A 8 19.49 -46.58 -29.12
CA PRO A 8 18.90 -45.54 -28.31
C PRO A 8 18.32 -44.47 -29.24
N HIS A 9 17.03 -44.18 -29.10
CA HIS A 9 16.44 -43.01 -29.73
C HIS A 9 17.08 -41.79 -29.07
N ASP A 10 17.80 -41.00 -29.87
CA ASP A 10 18.21 -39.67 -29.49
C ASP A 10 16.91 -38.89 -29.18
N ASP A 11 16.68 -38.62 -27.90
CA ASP A 11 15.50 -37.90 -27.42
C ASP A 11 15.53 -36.48 -27.99
N GLU A 12 14.86 -36.29 -29.14
CA GLU A 12 14.55 -34.96 -29.64
C GLU A 12 13.86 -34.18 -28.52
N PRO A 13 14.39 -33.01 -28.11
CA PRO A 13 13.84 -32.23 -27.01
C PRO A 13 12.36 -31.96 -27.28
N ASN A 14 11.49 -32.51 -26.44
CA ASN A 14 10.05 -32.40 -26.62
C ASN A 14 9.67 -30.90 -26.62
N PRO A 15 9.21 -30.35 -27.76
CA PRO A 15 8.89 -28.92 -27.85
C PRO A 15 7.66 -28.53 -27.01
N TYR A 16 6.94 -29.51 -26.48
CA TYR A 16 5.81 -29.32 -25.57
C TYR A 16 6.19 -29.49 -24.09
N GLN A 17 7.48 -29.68 -23.78
CA GLN A 17 7.93 -29.74 -22.40
C GLN A 17 7.72 -28.36 -21.77
N SER A 18 6.64 -28.26 -20.99
CA SER A 18 6.35 -27.08 -20.17
C SER A 18 7.55 -26.85 -19.26
N PRO A 19 7.90 -25.60 -18.92
CA PRO A 19 8.97 -25.33 -17.96
C PRO A 19 8.72 -26.17 -16.71
N GLN A 20 9.51 -27.22 -16.51
CA GLN A 20 9.48 -27.96 -15.26
C GLN A 20 9.97 -26.96 -14.23
N ALA A 21 9.06 -26.54 -13.34
CA ALA A 21 9.45 -25.82 -12.16
C ALA A 21 10.54 -26.67 -11.50
N ASP A 22 11.75 -26.12 -11.43
CA ASP A 22 12.89 -26.79 -10.85
C ASP A 22 12.61 -26.86 -9.34
N ASP A 23 11.83 -27.85 -8.93
CA ASP A 23 11.33 -28.06 -7.56
C ASP A 23 12.45 -28.54 -6.62
N SER A 24 13.72 -28.41 -7.00
CA SER A 24 14.84 -28.59 -6.09
C SER A 24 14.89 -27.37 -5.17
N PRO A 25 14.45 -27.46 -3.89
CA PRO A 25 14.63 -26.36 -2.97
C PRO A 25 16.13 -26.15 -2.82
N ALA A 26 16.66 -25.07 -3.41
CA ALA A 26 18.00 -24.62 -3.15
C ALA A 26 18.12 -24.46 -1.62
N ALA A 27 18.83 -25.39 -0.99
CA ALA A 27 18.95 -25.49 0.46
C ALA A 27 19.53 -24.19 1.01
N GLY A 28 18.66 -23.30 1.50
CA GLY A 28 19.08 -22.03 2.11
C GLY A 28 18.19 -20.83 1.79
N GLU A 29 17.36 -20.86 0.75
CA GLU A 29 16.40 -19.79 0.52
C GLU A 29 15.18 -19.99 1.42
N ALA A 30 15.17 -19.26 2.55
CA ALA A 30 13.97 -19.15 3.37
C ALA A 30 12.78 -18.78 2.48
N PRO A 31 11.64 -19.48 2.59
CA PRO A 31 10.51 -19.29 1.69
C PRO A 31 10.16 -17.80 1.63
N SER A 32 10.10 -17.25 0.43
CA SER A 32 9.91 -15.81 0.18
C SER A 32 8.71 -15.22 0.96
N GLY A 33 7.72 -16.07 1.28
CA GLY A 33 6.54 -15.75 2.08
C GLY A 33 6.69 -15.73 3.61
N ALA A 34 7.81 -16.18 4.20
CA ALA A 34 8.00 -16.15 5.66
C ALA A 34 8.04 -14.71 6.21
N PHE A 35 8.64 -13.79 5.47
CA PHE A 35 8.69 -12.39 5.85
C PHE A 35 7.33 -11.70 5.68
N GLU A 36 6.59 -12.03 4.62
CA GLU A 36 5.27 -11.46 4.34
C GLU A 36 4.23 -11.94 5.35
N SER A 37 4.26 -13.22 5.71
CA SER A 37 3.42 -13.78 6.77
C SER A 37 3.77 -13.21 8.14
N LEU A 38 5.05 -13.02 8.47
CA LEU A 38 5.46 -12.35 9.71
C LEU A 38 4.96 -10.90 9.75
N TYR A 39 5.10 -10.14 8.66
CA TYR A 39 4.62 -8.77 8.59
C TYR A 39 3.09 -8.69 8.73
N MET A 40 2.35 -9.57 8.04
CA MET A 40 0.89 -9.71 8.20
C MET A 40 0.50 -10.02 9.64
N ALA A 41 1.21 -10.97 10.28
CA ALA A 41 0.94 -11.35 11.66
C ALA A 41 1.20 -10.20 12.64
N VAL A 42 2.29 -9.44 12.43
CA VAL A 42 2.60 -8.26 13.25
C VAL A 42 1.57 -7.16 13.03
N ALA A 43 1.18 -6.87 11.79
CA ALA A 43 0.17 -5.86 11.48
C ALA A 43 -1.20 -6.22 12.06
N LEU A 44 -1.61 -7.49 11.92
CA LEU A 44 -2.86 -7.99 12.50
C LEU A 44 -2.81 -7.96 14.03
N GLY A 45 -1.71 -8.43 14.62
CA GLY A 45 -1.49 -8.39 16.06
C GLY A 45 -1.54 -6.97 16.62
N ALA A 46 -0.87 -6.01 15.98
CA ALA A 46 -0.91 -4.59 16.34
C ALA A 46 -2.33 -4.01 16.23
N THR A 47 -3.08 -4.41 15.19
CA THR A 47 -4.48 -3.99 15.01
C THR A 47 -5.36 -4.54 16.15
N LEU A 48 -5.26 -5.83 16.46
CA LEU A 48 -6.05 -6.48 17.51
C LEU A 48 -5.72 -5.92 18.90
N VAL A 49 -4.43 -5.74 19.21
CA VAL A 49 -3.97 -5.09 20.45
C VAL A 49 -4.49 -3.65 20.51
N GLY A 50 -4.42 -2.92 19.40
CA GLY A 50 -5.00 -1.58 19.28
C GLY A 50 -6.48 -1.56 19.61
N VAL A 51 -7.28 -2.45 19.01
CA VAL A 51 -8.73 -2.55 19.27
C VAL A 51 -9.01 -2.87 20.74
N ALA A 52 -8.21 -3.76 21.35
CA ALA A 52 -8.36 -4.14 22.75
C ALA A 52 -8.10 -2.97 23.73
N ILE A 53 -7.15 -2.08 23.39
CA ILE A 53 -6.86 -0.87 24.19
C ILE A 53 -7.92 0.21 23.93
N SER A 54 -8.19 0.49 22.66
CA SER A 54 -9.19 1.47 22.22
C SER A 54 -9.64 1.12 20.80
N PRO A 55 -10.96 0.89 20.57
CA PRO A 55 -11.48 0.57 19.25
C PRO A 55 -11.04 1.57 18.17
N GLY A 56 -10.97 2.86 18.52
CA GLY A 56 -10.51 3.92 17.60
C GLY A 56 -9.04 3.75 17.17
N VAL A 57 -8.15 3.38 18.10
CA VAL A 57 -6.73 3.16 17.79
C VAL A 57 -6.54 1.96 16.89
N GLY A 58 -7.23 0.85 17.17
CA GLY A 58 -7.17 -0.33 16.32
C GLY A 58 -7.65 -0.06 14.89
N ILE A 59 -8.76 0.68 14.73
CA ILE A 59 -9.27 1.10 13.42
C ILE A 59 -8.24 1.96 12.69
N LEU A 60 -7.61 2.93 13.37
CA LEU A 60 -6.57 3.78 12.77
C LEU A 60 -5.36 2.97 12.32
N ILE A 61 -4.90 2.01 13.12
CA ILE A 61 -3.80 1.12 12.76
C ILE A 61 -4.16 0.31 11.51
N GLY A 62 -5.35 -0.31 11.48
CA GLY A 62 -5.80 -1.08 10.33
C GLY A 62 -5.92 -0.23 9.06
N LEU A 63 -6.46 0.98 9.20
CA LEU A 63 -6.58 1.99 8.14
C LEU A 63 -5.22 2.34 7.52
N VAL A 64 -4.15 2.44 8.32
CA VAL A 64 -2.79 2.69 7.84
C VAL A 64 -2.12 1.42 7.29
N ALA A 65 -2.22 0.32 8.04
CA ALA A 65 -1.46 -0.90 7.78
C ALA A 65 -1.96 -1.63 6.53
N ILE A 66 -3.27 -1.70 6.30
CA ILE A 66 -3.85 -2.44 5.17
C ILE A 66 -3.40 -1.86 3.82
N PRO A 67 -3.50 -0.54 3.53
CA PRO A 67 -3.04 0.02 2.27
C PRO A 67 -1.53 -0.13 2.07
N VAL A 68 -0.73 0.06 3.13
CA VAL A 68 0.73 -0.10 3.08
C VAL A 68 1.10 -1.54 2.74
N MET A 69 0.39 -2.50 3.34
CA MET A 69 0.58 -3.92 3.10
C MET A 69 0.19 -4.31 1.67
N ILE A 70 -0.97 -3.88 1.19
CA ILE A 70 -1.42 -4.12 -0.19
C ILE A 70 -0.39 -3.57 -1.18
N ARG A 71 0.07 -2.32 -0.98
CA ARG A 71 1.08 -1.70 -1.86
C ARG A 71 2.39 -2.49 -1.86
N SER A 72 2.87 -2.86 -0.68
CA SER A 72 4.12 -3.62 -0.54
C SER A 72 4.02 -4.99 -1.21
N LEU A 73 2.89 -5.70 -1.03
CA LEU A 73 2.62 -6.98 -1.69
C LEU A 73 2.55 -6.85 -3.22
N MET A 74 1.90 -5.81 -3.73
CA MET A 74 1.84 -5.55 -5.18
C MET A 74 3.23 -5.31 -5.77
N LEU A 75 4.07 -4.53 -5.09
CA LEU A 75 5.46 -4.28 -5.50
C LEU A 75 6.29 -5.57 -5.45
N PHE A 76 6.21 -6.35 -4.38
CA PHE A 76 6.97 -7.60 -4.27
C PHE A 76 6.56 -8.63 -5.32
N ARG A 77 5.26 -8.85 -5.51
CA ARG A 77 4.75 -9.73 -6.59
C ARG A 77 5.11 -9.22 -7.98
N GLY A 78 5.09 -7.90 -8.18
CA GLY A 78 5.50 -7.29 -9.45
C GLY A 78 6.96 -7.58 -9.78
N ARG A 79 7.86 -7.47 -8.79
CA ARG A 79 9.29 -7.74 -8.95
C ARG A 79 9.58 -9.23 -9.12
N GLU A 80 8.90 -10.09 -8.35
CA GLU A 80 9.02 -11.55 -8.45
C GLU A 80 8.63 -12.05 -9.85
N ARG A 81 7.53 -11.55 -10.41
CA ARG A 81 7.10 -11.85 -11.80
C ARG A 81 8.12 -11.42 -12.86
N ARG A 82 8.96 -10.44 -12.56
CA ARG A 82 10.04 -9.95 -13.45
C ARG A 82 11.39 -10.65 -13.18
N GLY A 83 11.45 -11.63 -12.28
CA GLY A 83 12.68 -12.34 -11.92
C GLY A 83 13.69 -11.48 -11.14
N LEU A 84 13.26 -10.34 -10.56
CA LEU A 84 14.16 -9.44 -9.86
C LEU A 84 14.30 -9.85 -8.38
N ALA A 85 15.47 -10.38 -8.02
CA ALA A 85 15.80 -10.69 -6.64
C ALA A 85 15.71 -9.43 -5.75
N THR A 86 14.90 -9.51 -4.70
CA THR A 86 14.70 -8.39 -3.77
C THR A 86 15.33 -8.72 -2.42
N SER A 87 16.47 -8.10 -2.12
CA SER A 87 17.16 -8.30 -0.86
C SER A 87 16.29 -7.86 0.34
N ARG A 88 16.48 -8.50 1.51
CA ARG A 88 15.73 -8.19 2.74
C ARG A 88 15.83 -6.70 3.10
N GLY A 89 17.01 -6.10 2.95
CA GLY A 89 17.22 -4.67 3.20
C GLY A 89 16.37 -3.78 2.29
N LYS A 90 16.23 -4.12 1.01
CA LYS A 90 15.34 -3.40 0.09
C LYS A 90 13.87 -3.58 0.48
N LYS A 91 13.43 -4.79 0.87
CA LYS A 91 12.06 -5.04 1.35
C LYS A 91 11.71 -4.13 2.54
N VAL A 92 12.60 -4.03 3.53
CA VAL A 92 12.42 -3.14 4.69
C VAL A 92 12.34 -1.67 4.27
N GLY A 93 13.20 -1.24 3.33
CA GLY A 93 13.17 0.13 2.80
C GLY A 93 11.84 0.50 2.13
N PHE A 94 11.27 -0.40 1.31
CA PHE A 94 9.97 -0.19 0.67
C PHE A 94 8.81 -0.12 1.67
N ILE A 95 8.84 -0.98 2.70
CA ILE A 95 7.82 -0.96 3.76
C ILE A 95 7.93 0.34 4.56
N ALA A 96 9.13 0.75 4.96
CA ALA A 96 9.35 1.96 5.73
C ALA A 96 8.92 3.22 4.95
N SER A 97 9.28 3.31 3.66
CA SER A 97 8.89 4.45 2.82
C SER A 97 7.38 4.51 2.58
N SER A 98 6.73 3.36 2.39
CA SER A 98 5.28 3.27 2.25
C SER A 98 4.56 3.63 3.55
N THR A 99 5.10 3.17 4.69
CA THR A 99 4.57 3.48 6.02
C THR A 99 4.67 4.99 6.31
N MET A 100 5.82 5.61 6.04
CA MET A 100 6.00 7.06 6.21
C MET A 100 5.06 7.88 5.32
N ALA A 101 4.87 7.46 4.07
CA ALA A 101 3.93 8.10 3.17
C ALA A 101 2.49 8.00 3.69
N ALA A 102 2.08 6.81 4.18
CA ALA A 102 0.77 6.62 4.77
C ALA A 102 0.58 7.50 6.02
N ILE A 103 1.54 7.50 6.95
CA ILE A 103 1.52 8.37 8.13
C ILE A 103 1.35 9.84 7.72
N GLY A 104 2.10 10.31 6.72
CA GLY A 104 1.99 11.69 6.21
C GLY A 104 0.59 12.01 5.69
N ILE A 105 -0.01 11.11 4.90
CA ILE A 105 -1.39 11.27 4.40
C ILE A 105 -2.40 11.30 5.55
N TYR A 106 -2.24 10.43 6.55
CA TYR A 106 -3.13 10.41 7.73
C TYR A 106 -3.01 11.67 8.57
N LEU A 107 -1.80 12.16 8.84
CA LEU A 107 -1.58 13.42 9.55
C LEU A 107 -2.21 14.58 8.80
N MET A 108 -2.05 14.61 7.47
CA MET A 108 -2.66 15.63 6.63
C MET A 108 -4.19 15.58 6.69
N LEU A 109 -4.80 14.40 6.53
CA LEU A 109 -6.25 14.22 6.66
C LEU A 109 -6.76 14.59 8.05
N THR A 110 -6.03 14.22 9.10
CA THR A 110 -6.37 14.54 10.50
C THR A 110 -6.33 16.05 10.72
N ALA A 111 -5.31 16.74 10.19
CA ALA A 111 -5.22 18.20 10.25
C ALA A 111 -6.38 18.88 9.52
N PHE A 112 -6.74 18.40 8.32
CA PHE A 112 -7.92 18.90 7.59
C PHE A 112 -9.23 18.65 8.35
N PHE A 113 -9.40 17.47 8.93
CA PHE A 113 -10.58 17.14 9.72
C PHE A 113 -10.66 17.97 11.01
N ALA A 114 -9.55 18.17 11.71
CA ALA A 114 -9.49 19.01 12.89
C ALA A 114 -9.78 20.48 12.56
N ALA A 115 -9.22 21.00 11.46
CA ALA A 115 -9.56 22.33 10.96
C ALA A 115 -11.06 22.42 10.64
N TRP A 116 -11.61 21.42 9.96
CA TRP A 116 -13.04 21.36 9.64
C TRP A 116 -13.93 21.41 10.88
N LEU A 117 -13.63 20.58 11.89
CA LEU A 117 -14.36 20.57 13.16
C LEU A 117 -14.22 21.91 13.89
N PHE A 118 -13.02 22.47 13.94
CA PHE A 118 -12.78 23.75 14.60
C PHE A 118 -13.56 24.89 13.95
N PHE A 119 -13.47 25.04 12.62
CA PHE A 119 -14.19 26.08 11.88
C PHE A 119 -15.71 25.84 11.90
N GLY A 120 -16.16 24.60 11.71
CA GLY A 120 -17.57 24.23 11.75
C GLY A 120 -18.19 24.48 13.12
N PHE A 121 -17.52 24.05 14.19
CA PHE A 121 -18.00 24.23 15.57
C PHE A 121 -17.96 25.70 15.99
N TYR A 122 -16.84 26.40 15.73
CA TYR A 122 -16.70 27.82 16.04
C TYR A 122 -17.75 28.67 15.31
N SER A 123 -17.96 28.42 14.01
CA SER A 123 -19.00 29.12 13.25
C SER A 123 -20.41 28.82 13.77
N GLY A 124 -20.68 27.60 14.22
CA GLY A 124 -21.95 27.23 14.84
C GLY A 124 -22.20 28.00 16.14
N ILE A 125 -21.18 28.13 17.00
CA ILE A 125 -21.29 28.93 18.23
C ILE A 125 -21.53 30.40 17.90
N VAL A 126 -20.75 30.98 16.98
CA VAL A 126 -20.91 32.40 16.58
C VAL A 126 -22.29 32.64 15.99
N ALA A 127 -22.82 31.71 15.20
CA ALA A 127 -24.18 31.81 14.66
C ALA A 127 -25.21 31.85 15.80
N VAL A 128 -25.15 30.90 16.74
CA VAL A 128 -26.11 30.80 17.85
C VAL A 128 -26.02 31.99 18.80
N CYS A 129 -24.82 32.50 19.08
CA CYS A 129 -24.59 33.54 20.09
C CYS A 129 -24.56 34.97 19.55
N GLY A 130 -24.24 35.18 18.27
CA GLY A 130 -23.89 36.49 17.71
C GLY A 130 -24.81 37.05 16.64
N SER A 131 -25.70 36.23 16.06
CA SER A 131 -26.56 36.69 14.95
C SER A 131 -28.05 36.55 15.26
N GLY A 132 -28.83 37.56 14.86
CA GLY A 132 -30.29 37.51 14.95
C GLY A 132 -30.88 36.34 14.14
N PRO A 133 -32.12 35.89 14.44
CA PRO A 133 -32.71 34.65 13.89
C PRO A 133 -32.76 34.53 12.36
N ARG A 134 -32.55 35.64 11.64
CA ARG A 134 -32.61 35.71 10.17
C ARG A 134 -31.28 35.43 9.47
N GLU A 135 -30.13 35.65 10.11
CA GLU A 135 -28.81 35.51 9.47
C GLU A 135 -28.06 34.22 9.83
N THR A 136 -28.52 33.52 10.86
CA THR A 136 -28.00 32.24 11.34
C THR A 136 -27.92 31.11 10.30
N PRO A 137 -28.94 30.86 9.44
CA PRO A 137 -28.91 29.67 8.58
C PRO A 137 -27.92 29.79 7.41
N LEU A 138 -27.69 31.00 6.89
CA LEU A 138 -26.84 31.20 5.72
C LEU A 138 -25.35 31.02 6.07
N ASN A 139 -24.91 31.59 7.20
CA ASN A 139 -23.53 31.49 7.66
C ASN A 139 -23.15 30.03 7.98
N VAL A 140 -23.99 29.32 8.74
CA VAL A 140 -23.76 27.90 9.06
C VAL A 140 -23.67 27.04 7.80
N THR A 141 -24.55 27.27 6.82
CA THR A 141 -24.52 26.55 5.54
C THR A 141 -23.23 26.83 4.76
N LEU A 142 -22.79 28.09 4.69
CA LEU A 142 -21.56 28.48 4.00
C LEU A 142 -20.32 27.81 4.63
N PHE A 143 -20.22 27.81 5.97
CA PHE A 143 -19.10 27.18 6.67
C PHE A 143 -19.08 25.65 6.52
N LEU A 144 -20.25 25.00 6.54
CA LEU A 144 -20.34 23.57 6.25
C LEU A 144 -19.87 23.24 4.82
N LEU A 145 -20.27 24.04 3.83
CA LEU A 145 -19.85 23.88 2.44
C LEU A 145 -18.35 24.12 2.24
N LEU A 146 -17.79 25.18 2.83
CA LEU A 146 -16.34 25.44 2.84
C LEU A 146 -15.57 24.28 3.46
N GLY A 147 -16.10 23.77 4.57
CA GLY A 147 -15.56 22.62 5.27
C GLY A 147 -15.53 21.33 4.46
N LEU A 148 -16.67 21.00 3.84
CA LEU A 148 -16.77 19.89 2.91
C LEU A 148 -15.81 20.09 1.72
N GLY A 149 -15.72 21.29 1.18
CA GLY A 149 -14.77 21.65 0.11
C GLY A 149 -13.32 21.41 0.52
N ALA A 150 -12.93 21.77 1.74
CA ALA A 150 -11.58 21.51 2.27
C ALA A 150 -11.29 20.02 2.39
N LEU A 151 -12.24 19.21 2.88
CA LEU A 151 -12.11 17.75 2.96
C LEU A 151 -11.95 17.12 1.57
N LEU A 152 -12.78 17.53 0.60
CA LEU A 152 -12.69 17.05 -0.77
C LEU A 152 -11.36 17.44 -1.43
N THR A 153 -10.89 18.67 -1.21
CA THR A 153 -9.61 19.16 -1.72
C THR A 153 -8.43 18.41 -1.10
N GLY A 154 -8.45 18.17 0.21
CA GLY A 154 -7.45 17.38 0.92
C GLY A 154 -7.41 15.91 0.44
N GLY A 155 -8.58 15.31 0.23
CA GLY A 155 -8.70 13.97 -0.37
C GLY A 155 -8.14 13.92 -1.80
N TRP A 156 -8.48 14.90 -2.63
CA TRP A 156 -7.97 15.01 -3.99
C TRP A 156 -6.45 15.19 -4.04
N LEU A 157 -5.88 16.07 -3.20
CA LEU A 157 -4.42 16.24 -3.07
C LEU A 157 -3.74 14.94 -2.64
N SER A 158 -4.33 14.23 -1.67
CA SER A 158 -3.82 12.92 -1.22
C SER A 158 -3.76 11.92 -2.38
N LEU A 159 -4.85 11.81 -3.15
CA LEU A 159 -4.89 10.94 -4.33
C LEU A 159 -3.85 11.35 -5.39
N LYS A 160 -3.68 12.66 -5.61
CA LYS A 160 -2.67 13.17 -6.55
C LYS A 160 -1.26 12.78 -6.11
N VAL A 161 -0.92 12.95 -4.83
CA VAL A 161 0.39 12.56 -4.28
C VAL A 161 0.61 11.07 -4.40
N ILE A 162 -0.39 10.25 -4.06
CA ILE A 162 -0.31 8.78 -4.20
C ILE A 162 -0.04 8.40 -5.67
N ARG A 163 -0.75 9.04 -6.60
CA ARG A 163 -0.62 8.78 -8.04
C ARG A 163 0.77 9.18 -8.56
N THR A 164 1.27 10.35 -8.20
CA THR A 164 2.60 10.80 -8.63
C THR A 164 3.68 9.85 -8.10
N ARG A 165 3.62 9.49 -6.82
CA ARG A 165 4.53 8.48 -6.22
C ARG A 165 4.46 7.13 -6.93
N TRP A 166 3.27 6.69 -7.32
CA TRP A 166 3.10 5.44 -8.07
C TRP A 166 3.78 5.52 -9.45
N GLN A 167 3.61 6.63 -10.16
CA GLN A 167 4.23 6.82 -11.47
C GLN A 167 5.75 6.83 -11.38
N GLU A 168 6.31 7.53 -10.39
CA GLU A 168 7.76 7.54 -10.12
C GLU A 168 8.30 6.13 -9.84
N ASP A 169 7.59 5.33 -9.02
CA ASP A 169 7.98 3.95 -8.72
C ASP A 169 7.97 3.07 -9.99
N VAL A 170 6.95 3.19 -10.84
CA VAL A 170 6.84 2.43 -12.10
C VAL A 170 7.94 2.84 -13.09
N GLU A 171 8.19 4.14 -13.26
CA GLU A 171 9.24 4.63 -14.14
C GLU A 171 10.64 4.21 -13.66
N ALA A 172 10.88 4.19 -12.36
CA ALA A 172 12.13 3.71 -11.79
C ALA A 172 12.33 2.21 -12.05
N GLU A 173 11.27 1.42 -11.97
CA GLU A 173 11.31 -0.01 -12.33
C GLU A 173 11.57 -0.25 -13.81
N ASP A 174 10.94 0.51 -14.70
CA ASP A 174 11.12 0.34 -16.15
C ASP A 174 12.51 0.80 -16.60
N LYS A 175 13.08 1.83 -15.97
CA LYS A 175 14.49 2.23 -16.17
C LYS A 175 15.46 1.15 -15.69
N ALA A 176 15.17 0.49 -14.58
CA ALA A 176 16.00 -0.59 -14.07
C ALA A 176 15.95 -1.83 -14.97
N ALA A 177 14.81 -2.13 -15.57
CA ALA A 177 14.63 -3.26 -16.49
C ALA A 177 15.33 -3.07 -17.84
N ASN A 178 15.43 -1.82 -18.33
CA ASN A 178 16.04 -1.51 -19.62
C ASN A 178 17.52 -1.13 -19.56
N ARG A 179 18.17 -1.26 -18.39
CA ARG A 179 19.60 -0.94 -18.25
C ARG A 179 20.43 -2.07 -18.87
N PRO A 180 21.35 -1.79 -19.82
CA PRO A 180 22.22 -2.83 -20.36
C PRO A 180 23.06 -3.45 -19.23
N PRO A 181 23.36 -4.77 -19.32
CA PRO A 181 24.28 -5.40 -18.37
C PRO A 181 25.67 -4.80 -18.56
N ASP A 182 26.22 -4.23 -17.48
CA ASP A 182 27.60 -3.76 -17.38
C ASP A 182 28.58 -4.96 -17.26
#